data_AF-A0A9E0Q4D5-F1
#
_entry.id   AF-A0A9E0Q4D5-F1
#
_cell.length_a   1.000
_cell.length_b   1.000
_cell.length_c   1.000
_cell.angle_alpha   90.00
_cell.angle_beta   90.00
_cell.angle_gamma   90.00
#
_symmetry.space_group_name_H-M   'P 1'
#
loop_
_entity.id
_entity.type
_entity.pdbx_description
1 polymer ?
#
loop_
_entity_poly.entity_id
_entity_poly.type
_entity_poly.pdbx_seq_one_letter_code
_entity_poly.pdbx_strand_id
1 'polypeptide(L)'
;MALTAAGLLAACGGGDGGREAVAPPTSCSVADHQQWLGNYMNDWYFWYRLSPHPDAAAYADVESYFEALLYTGIDPAFPADRWSRSESTESFNRFYGEGSTLGYGVSVAGLEVEG
;
A
#
# COMPACT_ATOMS: atom_id res chain seq x y z
N MET A 1 16.72 35.85 -15.28
CA MET A 1 17.46 34.58 -15.24
C MET A 1 17.45 34.09 -13.79
N ALA A 2 16.53 33.18 -13.45
CA ALA A 2 16.46 32.43 -12.19
C ALA A 2 15.33 31.39 -12.40
N LEU A 3 15.65 30.30 -13.09
CA LEU A 3 15.69 28.93 -12.56
C LEU A 3 14.44 28.51 -11.77
N THR A 4 13.64 27.70 -12.47
CA THR A 4 12.64 26.73 -12.04
C THR A 4 13.01 25.99 -10.74
N ALA A 5 12.07 25.94 -9.79
CA ALA A 5 11.99 24.88 -8.79
C ALA A 5 10.69 24.12 -9.03
N ALA A 6 10.78 23.05 -9.83
CA ALA A 6 9.75 22.02 -9.87
C ALA A 6 9.74 21.34 -8.50
N GLY A 7 8.66 21.50 -7.74
CA GLY A 7 8.48 20.86 -6.45
C GLY A 7 8.43 19.35 -6.65
N LEU A 8 9.47 18.65 -6.22
CA LEU A 8 9.45 17.21 -6.03
C LEU A 8 8.41 16.91 -4.95
N LEU A 9 7.25 16.35 -5.33
CA LEU A 9 6.35 15.71 -4.37
C LEU A 9 7.09 14.50 -3.80
N ALA A 10 7.82 14.69 -2.70
CA ALA A 10 8.24 13.60 -1.84
C ALA A 10 7.00 13.09 -1.09
N ALA A 11 6.12 12.39 -1.79
CA ALA A 11 4.92 11.77 -1.25
C ALA A 11 5.29 10.40 -0.62
N CYS A 12 6.01 10.42 0.50
CA CYS A 12 6.25 9.22 1.31
C CYS A 12 5.25 9.05 2.46
N GLY A 13 4.16 9.83 2.44
CA GLY A 13 3.08 9.73 3.41
C GLY A 13 1.74 10.19 2.82
N GLY A 14 0.89 9.25 2.43
CA GLY A 14 -0.51 9.49 2.11
C GLY A 14 -1.37 8.92 3.23
N GLY A 15 -1.91 9.78 4.10
CA GLY A 15 -2.83 9.38 5.15
C GLY A 15 -3.78 10.53 5.51
N ASP A 16 -5.07 10.34 5.23
CA ASP A 16 -6.14 11.29 5.53
C ASP A 16 -6.48 11.27 7.03
N GLY A 17 -6.31 12.42 7.68
CA GLY A 17 -6.29 12.59 9.14
C GLY A 17 -7.63 12.45 9.85
N GLY A 18 -8.11 11.22 10.02
CA GLY A 18 -9.30 10.91 10.81
C GLY A 18 -9.10 9.78 11.82
N ARG A 19 -8.98 10.15 13.11
CA ARG A 19 -8.89 9.33 14.35
C ARG A 19 -7.59 8.54 14.51
N GLU A 20 -6.82 8.87 15.57
CA GLU A 20 -5.58 8.22 16.01
C GLU A 20 -4.78 7.57 14.87
N ALA A 21 -4.46 8.38 13.85
CA ALA A 21 -3.77 7.89 12.67
C ALA A 21 -2.35 7.48 13.05
N VAL A 22 -1.95 6.25 12.70
CA VAL A 22 -0.55 5.84 12.72
C VAL A 22 0.23 6.87 11.90
N ALA A 23 1.12 7.60 12.58
CA ALA A 23 1.86 8.70 11.98
C ALA A 23 2.56 8.21 10.71
N PRO A 24 2.44 8.91 9.58
CA PRO A 24 2.99 8.45 8.30
C PRO A 24 4.51 8.26 8.36
N PRO A 25 5.10 7.49 7.42
CA PRO A 25 6.54 7.28 7.36
C PRO A 25 7.30 8.60 7.34
N THR A 26 8.37 8.69 8.13
CA THR A 26 9.21 9.90 8.22
C THR A 26 10.21 10.03 7.09
N SER A 27 10.51 8.93 6.38
CA SER A 27 11.39 8.89 5.22
C SER A 27 10.87 7.92 4.16
N CYS A 28 11.45 8.01 2.97
CA CYS A 28 11.17 7.12 1.85
C CYS A 28 11.93 5.78 1.90
N SER A 29 12.52 5.44 3.04
CA SER A 29 13.26 4.18 3.18
C SER A 29 12.31 3.00 3.34
N VAL A 30 12.72 1.83 2.82
CA VAL A 30 11.93 0.59 2.96
C VAL A 30 11.68 0.27 4.44
N ALA A 31 12.68 0.46 5.28
CA ALA A 31 12.58 0.19 6.72
C ALA A 31 11.52 1.07 7.41
N ASP A 32 11.51 2.38 7.14
CA ASP A 32 10.51 3.29 7.72
C ASP A 32 9.10 2.95 7.24
N HIS A 33 8.95 2.59 5.96
CA HIS A 33 7.66 2.20 5.39
C HIS A 33 7.15 0.87 5.97
N GLN A 34 8.04 -0.13 6.14
CA GLN A 34 7.70 -1.39 6.78
C GLN A 34 7.32 -1.18 8.25
N GLN A 35 8.05 -0.35 9.00
CA GLN A 35 7.70 -0.03 10.39
C GLN A 35 6.32 0.62 10.48
N TRP A 36 6.04 1.61 9.62
CA TRP A 36 4.74 2.24 9.53
C TRP A 36 3.64 1.21 9.22
N LEU A 37 3.86 0.36 8.21
CA LEU A 37 2.90 -0.64 7.78
C LEU A 37 2.58 -1.64 8.89
N GLY A 38 3.59 -2.11 9.63
CA GLY A 38 3.40 -3.03 10.75
C GLY A 38 2.51 -2.41 11.85
N ASN A 39 2.74 -1.14 12.18
CA ASN A 39 1.89 -0.41 13.13
C ASN A 39 0.46 -0.22 12.60
N TYR A 40 0.33 0.19 11.33
CA TYR A 40 -0.97 0.35 10.68
C TYR A 40 -1.78 -0.95 10.68
N MET A 41 -1.15 -2.07 10.33
CA MET A 41 -1.78 -3.38 10.33
C MET A 41 -2.18 -3.81 11.75
N ASN A 42 -1.35 -3.55 12.77
CA ASN A 42 -1.73 -3.87 14.15
C ASN A 42 -2.95 -3.10 14.67
N ASP A 43 -3.14 -1.86 14.22
CA ASP A 43 -4.21 -0.99 14.70
C ASP A 43 -5.52 -1.17 13.91
N TRP A 44 -5.41 -1.37 12.59
CA TRP A 44 -6.57 -1.32 11.68
C TRP A 44 -6.94 -2.64 11.03
N TYR A 45 -6.04 -3.62 10.99
CA TYR A 45 -6.32 -4.87 10.31
C TYR A 45 -7.34 -5.70 11.08
N PHE A 46 -8.39 -6.15 10.39
CA PHE A 46 -9.47 -6.92 11.03
C PHE A 46 -8.97 -8.19 11.72
N TRP A 47 -8.00 -8.89 11.11
CA TRP A 47 -7.44 -10.14 11.64
C TRP A 47 -6.14 -9.94 12.44
N TYR A 48 -5.82 -8.73 12.91
CA TYR A 48 -4.53 -8.42 13.55
C TYR A 48 -4.08 -9.40 14.65
N ARG A 49 -5.02 -10.00 15.41
CA ARG A 49 -4.69 -10.97 16.48
C ARG A 49 -4.35 -12.37 15.98
N LEU A 50 -4.80 -12.73 14.79
CA LEU A 50 -4.67 -14.07 14.21
C LEU A 50 -3.63 -14.12 13.10
N SER A 51 -3.23 -12.96 12.58
CA SER A 51 -2.23 -12.86 11.54
C SER A 51 -0.81 -13.05 12.06
N PRO A 52 0.14 -13.44 11.20
CA PRO A 52 1.55 -13.49 11.56
C PRO A 52 2.13 -12.10 11.90
N HIS A 53 3.13 -12.07 12.77
CA HIS A 53 3.93 -10.87 13.07
C HIS A 53 5.43 -11.13 12.82
N PRO A 54 5.85 -11.32 11.55
CA PRO A 54 7.25 -11.56 11.23
C PRO A 54 8.08 -10.27 11.37
N ASP A 55 9.39 -10.43 11.53
CA ASP A 55 10.33 -9.31 11.53
C ASP A 55 10.41 -8.66 10.15
N ALA A 56 10.20 -7.35 10.08
CA ALA A 56 10.27 -6.56 8.85
C ALA A 56 11.63 -6.65 8.16
N ALA A 57 12.72 -6.78 8.93
CA ALA A 57 14.08 -6.83 8.38
C ALA A 57 14.34 -8.07 7.50
N ALA A 58 13.45 -9.08 7.54
CA ALA A 58 13.53 -10.27 6.69
C ALA A 58 13.06 -10.03 5.25
N TYR A 59 12.48 -8.87 4.93
CA TYR A 59 11.84 -8.57 3.65
C TYR A 59 12.56 -7.44 2.92
N ALA A 60 12.80 -7.64 1.62
CA ALA A 60 13.55 -6.69 0.78
C ALA A 60 12.74 -5.46 0.35
N ASP A 61 11.41 -5.56 0.43
CA ASP A 61 10.47 -4.53 -0.01
C ASP A 61 9.22 -4.51 0.88
N VAL A 62 8.40 -3.47 0.72
CA VAL A 62 7.22 -3.24 1.56
C VAL A 62 6.08 -4.19 1.19
N GLU A 63 5.97 -4.58 -0.08
CA GLU A 63 4.90 -5.46 -0.60
C GLU A 63 5.03 -6.88 -0.04
N SER A 64 6.21 -7.47 -0.12
CA SER A 64 6.48 -8.80 0.44
C SER A 64 6.29 -8.84 1.96
N TYR A 65 6.57 -7.73 2.65
CA TYR A 65 6.26 -7.60 4.08
C TYR A 65 4.75 -7.52 4.33
N PHE A 66 4.00 -6.76 3.52
CA PHE A 66 2.54 -6.69 3.59
C PHE A 66 1.91 -8.08 3.44
N GLU A 67 2.28 -8.83 2.40
CA GLU A 67 1.75 -10.18 2.17
C GLU A 67 2.01 -11.12 3.36
N ALA A 68 3.18 -11.00 3.99
CA ALA A 68 3.54 -11.82 5.14
C ALA A 68 2.78 -11.47 6.42
N LEU A 69 2.20 -10.26 6.50
CA LEU A 69 1.32 -9.85 7.60
C LEU A 69 -0.13 -10.33 7.41
N LEU A 70 -0.50 -10.85 6.25
CA LEU A 70 -1.88 -11.26 6.00
C LEU A 70 -2.24 -12.55 6.74
N TYR A 71 -3.51 -12.63 7.15
CA TYR A 71 -4.06 -13.82 7.79
C TYR A 71 -4.04 -15.02 6.85
N THR A 72 -3.39 -16.11 7.29
CA THR A 72 -3.11 -17.28 6.45
C THR A 72 -4.17 -18.38 6.54
N GLY A 73 -5.30 -18.15 7.22
CA GLY A 73 -6.37 -19.16 7.32
C GLY A 73 -6.14 -20.23 8.39
N ILE A 74 -5.51 -19.88 9.52
CA ILE A 74 -5.24 -20.85 10.60
C ILE A 74 -6.51 -21.38 11.30
N ASP A 75 -7.62 -20.62 11.27
CA ASP A 75 -8.94 -21.04 11.73
C ASP A 75 -9.71 -21.70 10.57
N PRO A 76 -10.12 -22.98 10.68
CA PRO A 76 -10.87 -23.66 9.62
C PRO A 76 -12.25 -23.03 9.33
N ALA A 77 -12.78 -22.20 10.22
CA ALA A 77 -14.03 -21.47 9.99
C ALA A 77 -13.86 -20.31 8.99
N PHE A 78 -12.64 -19.79 8.81
CA PHE A 78 -12.37 -18.64 7.95
C PHE A 78 -11.16 -18.88 7.04
N PRO A 79 -11.32 -18.83 5.71
CA PRO A 79 -10.20 -18.99 4.78
C PRO A 79 -9.18 -17.85 4.93
N ALA A 80 -7.99 -18.03 4.35
CA ALA A 80 -6.98 -16.97 4.24
C ALA A 80 -7.58 -15.67 3.66
N ASP A 81 -6.98 -14.54 4.03
CA ASP A 81 -7.44 -13.23 3.57
C ASP A 81 -7.38 -13.10 2.04
N ARG A 82 -8.47 -12.61 1.45
CA ARG A 82 -8.61 -12.34 0.01
C ARG A 82 -9.09 -10.92 -0.30
N TRP A 83 -9.23 -10.10 0.74
CA TRP A 83 -9.85 -8.77 0.66
C TRP A 83 -8.84 -7.64 0.86
N SER A 84 -7.72 -7.93 1.53
CA SER A 84 -6.63 -6.97 1.70
C SER A 84 -5.66 -7.04 0.52
N ARG A 85 -5.33 -5.87 -0.03
CA ARG A 85 -4.37 -5.72 -1.12
C ARG A 85 -3.69 -4.35 -1.03
N SER A 86 -2.46 -4.27 -1.50
CA SER A 86 -1.75 -3.02 -1.77
C SER A 86 -1.70 -2.75 -3.27
N GLU A 87 -1.48 -1.49 -3.62
CA GLU A 87 -1.08 -1.10 -4.96
C GLU A 87 -0.09 0.06 -4.90
N SER A 88 0.68 0.24 -5.97
CA SER A 88 1.57 1.40 -6.04
C SER A 88 0.77 2.69 -6.15
N THR A 89 1.26 3.76 -5.49
CA THR A 89 0.66 5.08 -5.58
C THR A 89 0.55 5.57 -7.03
N GLU A 90 1.49 5.18 -7.89
CA GLU A 90 1.44 5.48 -9.33
C GLU A 90 0.25 4.79 -10.03
N SER A 91 0.02 3.49 -9.77
CA SER A 91 -1.14 2.76 -10.27
C SER A 91 -2.44 3.42 -9.79
N PHE A 92 -2.50 3.71 -8.49
CA PHE A 92 -3.65 4.37 -7.88
C PHE A 92 -3.90 5.74 -8.53
N ASN A 93 -2.87 6.57 -8.70
CA ASN A 93 -3.01 7.90 -9.29
C ASN A 93 -3.41 7.83 -10.77
N ARG A 94 -2.85 6.90 -11.54
CA ARG A 94 -3.22 6.72 -12.95
C ARG A 94 -4.70 6.34 -13.12
N PHE A 95 -5.22 5.51 -12.23
CA PHE A 95 -6.58 4.99 -12.35
C PHE A 95 -7.62 5.86 -11.61
N TYR A 96 -7.27 6.37 -10.44
CA TYR A 96 -8.17 7.08 -9.52
C TYR A 96 -7.82 8.56 -9.31
N GLY A 97 -6.55 8.95 -9.44
CA GLY A 97 -6.06 10.32 -9.13
C GLY A 97 -6.14 11.32 -10.28
N GLU A 98 -5.77 10.93 -11.50
CA GLU A 98 -5.80 11.78 -12.70
C GLU A 98 -7.12 11.66 -13.50
N GLY A 99 -8.12 10.97 -12.93
CA GLY A 99 -9.29 10.46 -13.63
C GLY A 99 -10.63 10.80 -13.00
N SER A 100 -10.89 12.04 -12.56
CA SER A 100 -12.25 12.57 -12.65
C SER A 100 -12.57 12.95 -14.11
N THR A 101 -12.29 12.05 -15.05
CA THR A 101 -12.71 12.24 -16.44
C THR A 101 -14.14 11.78 -16.51
N LEU A 102 -15.08 12.72 -16.69
CA LEU A 102 -16.45 12.47 -17.13
C LEU A 102 -16.42 11.85 -18.54
N GLY A 103 -15.97 10.60 -18.65
CA GLY A 103 -15.90 9.84 -19.88
C GLY A 103 -16.35 8.42 -19.58
N TYR A 104 -17.21 7.85 -20.43
CA TYR A 104 -17.73 6.50 -20.29
C TYR A 104 -16.63 5.53 -19.84
N GLY A 105 -16.75 5.02 -18.61
CA GLY A 105 -15.70 4.28 -17.91
C GLY A 105 -15.32 2.98 -18.63
N VAL A 106 -14.25 3.05 -19.42
CA VAL A 106 -13.63 1.90 -20.08
C VAL A 106 -12.22 1.74 -19.53
N SER A 107 -11.90 0.56 -19.00
CA SER A 107 -10.54 0.14 -18.68
C SER A 107 -10.16 -1.06 -19.55
N VAL A 108 -8.95 -1.03 -20.11
CA VAL A 108 -8.42 -2.09 -21.00
C VAL A 108 -7.12 -2.63 -20.40
N ALA A 109 -7.08 -3.94 -20.17
CA ALA A 109 -5.88 -4.68 -19.78
C ALA A 109 -5.44 -5.54 -20.99
N GLY A 110 -4.68 -4.92 -21.90
CA GLY A 110 -4.13 -5.63 -23.06
C GLY A 110 -2.87 -6.39 -22.69
N LEU A 111 -2.83 -7.70 -22.98
CA LEU A 111 -1.59 -8.48 -23.01
C LEU A 111 -1.13 -8.54 -24.47
N GLU A 112 0.00 -7.91 -24.77
CA GLU A 112 0.60 -8.01 -26.10
C GLU A 112 1.32 -9.35 -26.23
N VAL A 113 0.88 -10.17 -27.18
CA VAL A 113 1.62 -11.37 -27.60
C VAL A 113 2.50 -10.94 -28.77
N GLU A 114 3.82 -10.84 -28.52
CA GLU A 114 4.80 -10.80 -29.61
C GLU A 114 4.77 -12.16 -30.33
N GLY A 115 4.34 -12.14 -31.59
CA GLY A 115 4.40 -13.28 -32.51
C GLY A 115 5.69 -13.30 -33.32
#